data_AF-A0AAV6JDR7-F1
#
_entry.id   AF-A0AAV6JDR7-F1
#
_cell.length_a   1.000
_cell.length_b   1.000
_cell.length_c   1.000
_cell.angle_alpha   90.00
_cell.angle_beta   90.00
_cell.angle_gamma   90.00
#
_symmetry.space_group_name_H-M   'P 1'
#
loop_
_entity.id
_entity.type
_entity.pdbx_description
1 polymer ?
#
loop_
_entity_poly.entity_id
_entity_poly.type
_entity_poly.pdbx_seq_one_letter_code
_entity_poly.pdbx_strand_id
1 'polypeptide(L)'
;MGPIPAIKLDKARQRKIWFNSMVAAYTGWEDARNDPVKAVTFGDGKPLPADIIYDCLKILDEESVAVPWQKGDVLLLDNWAVLHSRRPFDPPRRVLASLCK
;
A
#
# COMPACT_ATOMS: atom_id res chain seq x y z
N MET A 1 -20.29 -2.57 8.90
CA MET A 1 -19.05 -3.38 8.86
C MET A 1 -18.30 -3.13 10.14
N GLY A 2 -17.85 -4.19 10.82
CA GLY A 2 -17.01 -4.07 12.02
C GLY A 2 -15.55 -3.73 11.67
N PRO A 3 -14.69 -3.57 12.68
CA PRO A 3 -13.26 -3.34 12.46
C PRO A 3 -12.63 -4.50 11.68
N ILE A 4 -11.66 -4.19 10.82
CA ILE A 4 -10.91 -5.17 10.03
C ILE A 4 -9.44 -5.23 10.48
N PRO A 5 -8.75 -6.38 10.33
CA PRO A 5 -7.36 -6.51 10.74
C PRO A 5 -6.41 -5.68 9.87
N ALA A 6 -5.45 -5.00 10.50
CA ALA A 6 -4.34 -4.34 9.81
C ALA A 6 -3.13 -5.26 9.57
N ILE A 7 -3.01 -6.33 10.37
CA ILE A 7 -1.95 -7.33 10.28
C ILE A 7 -2.57 -8.68 9.96
N LYS A 8 -2.05 -9.35 8.93
CA LYS A 8 -2.44 -10.72 8.57
C LYS A 8 -1.28 -11.69 8.79
N LEU A 9 -1.57 -12.99 8.76
CA LEU A 9 -0.57 -14.05 8.79
C LEU A 9 -0.45 -14.66 7.38
N ASP A 10 0.72 -14.53 6.77
CA ASP A 10 1.08 -15.34 5.59
C ASP A 10 1.37 -16.77 6.06
N LYS A 11 0.45 -17.69 5.75
CA LYS A 11 0.56 -19.10 6.14
C LYS A 11 1.66 -19.85 5.37
N ALA A 12 2.01 -19.44 4.15
CA ALA A 12 3.05 -20.11 3.39
C ALA A 12 4.43 -19.85 3.99
N ARG A 13 4.63 -18.65 4.56
CA ARG A 13 5.91 -18.21 5.14
C ARG A 13 5.92 -18.13 6.66
N GLN A 14 4.81 -18.45 7.32
CA GLN A 14 4.64 -18.42 8.78
C GLN A 14 5.06 -17.08 9.42
N ARG A 15 4.70 -15.97 8.79
CA ARG A 15 5.05 -14.61 9.27
C ARG A 15 3.89 -13.63 9.17
N LYS A 16 3.87 -12.68 10.09
CA LYS A 16 2.94 -11.54 10.04
C LYS A 16 3.32 -10.61 8.88
N ILE A 17 2.31 -10.01 8.28
CA ILE A 17 2.46 -9.11 7.12
C ILE A 17 1.63 -7.84 7.31
N TRP A 18 2.15 -6.73 6.79
CA TRP A 18 1.48 -5.43 6.77
C TRP A 18 0.44 -5.36 5.64
N PHE A 19 -0.66 -6.10 5.78
CA PHE A 19 -1.69 -6.24 4.75
C PHE A 19 -2.88 -5.34 5.07
N ASN A 20 -2.74 -4.05 4.78
CA ASN A 20 -3.77 -3.03 4.93
C ASN A 20 -3.50 -1.86 3.96
N SER A 21 -4.37 -0.85 4.00
CA SER A 21 -4.27 0.36 3.16
C SER A 21 -4.10 1.63 3.98
N MET A 22 -3.53 1.54 5.20
CA MET A 22 -3.44 2.66 6.15
C MET A 22 -2.76 3.89 5.54
N VAL A 23 -1.51 3.75 5.07
CA VAL A 23 -0.75 4.87 4.49
C VAL A 23 -1.42 5.37 3.20
N ALA A 24 -1.89 4.44 2.35
CA ALA A 24 -2.54 4.79 1.09
C ALA A 24 -3.82 5.63 1.30
N ALA A 25 -4.66 5.26 2.27
CA ALA A 25 -5.86 6.00 2.59
C ALA A 25 -5.52 7.36 3.24
N TYR A 26 -4.64 7.35 4.25
CA TYR A 26 -4.32 8.55 5.02
C TYR A 26 -3.59 9.64 4.24
N THR A 27 -2.87 9.27 3.17
CA THR A 27 -2.07 10.22 2.37
C THR A 27 -2.60 10.45 0.97
N GLY A 28 -3.49 9.58 0.48
CA GLY A 28 -3.87 9.57 -0.94
C GLY A 28 -5.37 9.51 -1.23
N TRP A 29 -6.23 9.25 -0.25
CA TRP A 29 -7.68 9.30 -0.44
C TRP A 29 -8.21 10.72 -0.22
N GLU A 30 -7.74 11.61 -1.08
CA GLU A 30 -8.09 13.03 -1.08
C GLU A 30 -8.86 13.36 -2.37
N ASP A 31 -10.13 13.74 -2.21
CA ASP A 31 -10.94 14.30 -3.29
C ASP A 31 -12.01 15.22 -2.71
N ALA A 32 -12.88 15.79 -3.55
CA ALA A 32 -13.93 16.72 -3.11
C ALA A 32 -14.90 16.14 -2.05
N ARG A 33 -14.88 14.83 -1.80
CA ARG A 33 -15.75 14.12 -0.84
C ARG A 33 -14.97 13.51 0.32
N ASN A 34 -13.65 13.41 0.23
CA ASN A 34 -12.82 12.65 1.16
C ASN A 34 -11.70 13.52 1.75
N ASP A 35 -11.71 13.63 3.07
CA ASP A 35 -10.61 14.19 3.86
C ASP A 35 -9.65 13.04 4.22
N PRO A 36 -8.40 13.03 3.71
CA PRO A 36 -7.51 11.90 3.83
C PRO A 36 -7.17 11.57 5.29
N VAL A 37 -7.07 12.56 6.19
CA VAL A 37 -6.76 12.31 7.61
C VAL A 37 -7.93 11.68 8.39
N LYS A 38 -9.13 11.66 7.80
CA LYS A 38 -10.33 10.98 8.33
C LYS A 38 -10.69 9.73 7.55
N ALA A 39 -10.02 9.45 6.43
CA ALA A 39 -10.32 8.32 5.56
C ALA A 39 -10.02 6.96 6.22
N VAL A 40 -9.15 6.95 7.23
CA VAL A 40 -8.81 5.76 8.02
C VAL A 40 -8.58 6.13 9.49
N THR A 41 -9.16 5.32 10.37
CA THR A 41 -9.05 5.43 11.84
C THR A 41 -8.67 4.08 12.43
N PHE A 42 -8.42 4.04 13.74
CA PHE A 42 -8.50 2.77 14.46
C PHE A 42 -9.89 2.13 14.32
N GLY A 43 -9.97 0.83 14.59
CA GLY A 43 -11.21 0.07 14.52
C GLY A 43 -12.28 0.48 15.53
N ASP A 44 -11.90 1.25 16.56
CA ASP A 44 -12.80 1.87 17.54
C ASP A 44 -13.19 3.31 17.16
N GLY A 45 -12.78 3.79 15.98
CA GLY A 45 -13.07 5.14 15.47
C GLY A 45 -12.10 6.23 15.94
N LYS A 46 -11.13 5.92 16.80
CA LYS A 46 -10.12 6.92 17.21
C LYS A 46 -9.20 7.30 16.04
N PRO A 47 -8.83 8.58 15.89
CA PRO A 47 -7.86 8.99 14.88
C PRO A 47 -6.52 8.27 15.06
N LEU A 48 -5.84 8.04 13.94
CA LEU A 48 -4.46 7.56 13.94
C LEU A 48 -3.49 8.74 14.19
N PRO A 49 -2.40 8.56 14.96
CA PRO A 49 -1.37 9.58 15.11
C PRO A 49 -0.66 9.84 13.78
N ALA A 50 -0.64 11.09 13.32
CA ALA A 50 -0.13 11.47 12.02
C ALA A 50 1.38 11.18 11.88
N ASP A 51 2.14 11.50 12.92
CA ASP A 51 3.58 11.25 13.02
C ASP A 51 3.93 9.77 12.76
N ILE A 52 3.20 8.86 13.40
CA ILE A 52 3.40 7.41 13.21
C ILE A 52 3.07 6.97 11.78
N ILE A 53 2.07 7.56 11.14
CA ILE A 53 1.71 7.23 9.76
C ILE A 53 2.81 7.70 8.79
N TYR A 54 3.37 8.89 9.01
CA TYR A 54 4.47 9.40 8.19
C TYR A 54 5.78 8.63 8.44
N ASP A 55 6.03 8.16 9.66
CA ASP A 55 7.14 7.24 9.94
C ASP A 55 6.94 5.90 9.21
N CYS A 56 5.71 5.39 9.16
CA CYS A 56 5.39 4.19 8.37
C CYS A 56 5.62 4.42 6.86
N LEU A 57 5.21 5.58 6.33
CA LEU A 57 5.50 5.96 4.94
C LEU A 57 7.01 5.98 4.67
N LYS A 58 7.80 6.54 5.59
CA LYS A 58 9.26 6.56 5.48
C LYS A 58 9.85 5.15 5.40
N ILE A 59 9.40 4.23 6.25
CA ILE A 59 9.84 2.81 6.20
C ILE A 59 9.47 2.18 4.85
N LEU A 60 8.26 2.44 4.35
CA LEU A 60 7.83 1.91 3.04
C LEU A 60 8.71 2.43 1.90
N ASP A 61 9.11 3.69 1.93
CA ASP A 61 10.00 4.27 0.92
C ASP A 61 11.43 3.72 1.03
N GLU A 62 11.98 3.61 2.24
CA GLU A 62 13.34 3.10 2.50
C GLU A 62 13.50 1.62 2.09
N GLU A 63 12.49 0.79 2.37
CA GLU A 63 12.51 -0.65 2.04
C GLU A 63 12.04 -0.94 0.61
N SER A 64 11.64 0.08 -0.16
CA SER A 64 11.15 -0.10 -1.53
C SER A 64 12.27 -0.38 -2.52
N VAL A 65 12.00 -1.31 -3.47
CA VAL A 65 12.89 -1.58 -4.60
C VAL A 65 12.23 -1.09 -5.88
N ALA A 66 12.78 -0.03 -6.47
CA ALA A 66 12.26 0.62 -7.67
C ALA A 66 13.08 0.25 -8.91
N VAL A 67 12.83 -0.93 -9.48
CA VAL A 67 13.52 -1.39 -10.70
C VAL A 67 13.02 -0.58 -11.92
N PRO A 68 13.91 0.02 -12.74
CA PRO A 68 13.51 0.72 -13.95
C PRO A 68 12.99 -0.27 -15.00
N TRP A 69 11.75 -0.07 -15.43
CA TRP A 69 11.09 -0.93 -16.43
C TRP A 69 11.76 -0.87 -17.79
N GLN A 70 11.91 -2.03 -18.42
CA GLN A 70 12.28 -2.19 -19.82
C GLN A 70 11.18 -2.90 -20.60
N LYS A 71 11.17 -2.68 -21.92
CA LYS A 71 10.21 -3.34 -22.81
C LYS A 71 10.48 -4.83 -22.84
N GLY A 72 9.47 -5.62 -22.50
CA GLY A 72 9.55 -7.09 -22.47
C GLY A 72 9.69 -7.67 -21.06
N ASP A 73 9.95 -6.83 -20.06
CA ASP A 73 10.00 -7.26 -18.66
C ASP A 73 8.65 -7.85 -18.21
N VAL A 74 8.73 -8.90 -17.39
CA VAL A 74 7.61 -9.46 -16.64
C VAL A 74 8.02 -9.54 -15.18
N LEU A 75 7.30 -8.81 -14.32
CA LEU A 75 7.47 -8.88 -12.88
C LEU A 75 6.39 -9.79 -12.28
N LEU A 76 6.81 -10.86 -11.61
CA LEU A 76 5.93 -11.71 -10.82
C LEU A 76 5.98 -11.25 -9.35
N LEU A 77 4.82 -10.93 -8.79
CA LEU A 77 4.67 -10.51 -7.39
C LEU A 77 3.80 -11.49 -6.63
N ASP A 78 4.22 -11.85 -5.42
CA ASP A 78 3.35 -12.51 -4.45
C ASP A 78 2.60 -11.44 -3.64
N ASN A 79 1.29 -11.32 -3.88
CA ASN A 79 0.44 -10.30 -3.27
C ASN A 79 0.24 -10.50 -1.75
N TRP A 80 0.64 -11.64 -1.18
CA TRP A 80 0.70 -11.81 0.28
C TRP A 80 1.96 -11.20 0.90
N ALA A 81 3.03 -11.01 0.12
CA ALA A 81 4.33 -10.60 0.65
C ALA A 81 4.76 -9.20 0.20
N VAL A 82 4.13 -8.62 -0.82
CA VAL A 82 4.61 -7.39 -1.46
C VAL A 82 3.49 -6.35 -1.59
N LEU A 83 3.76 -5.13 -1.15
CA LEU A 83 3.03 -3.93 -1.54
C LEU A 83 3.70 -3.32 -2.77
N HIS A 84 2.92 -2.72 -3.68
CA HIS A 84 3.46 -2.06 -4.87
C HIS A 84 2.89 -0.66 -5.01
N SER A 85 3.69 0.24 -5.58
CA SER A 85 3.32 1.63 -5.84
C SER A 85 3.75 2.04 -7.25
N ARG A 86 3.57 3.33 -7.59
CA ARG A 86 3.94 3.87 -8.90
C ARG A 86 4.53 5.27 -8.72
N ARG A 87 5.73 5.49 -9.24
CA ARG A 87 6.30 6.84 -9.35
C ARG A 87 5.57 7.67 -10.41
N PRO A 88 5.54 9.02 -10.27
CA PRO A 88 5.21 9.90 -11.39
C PRO A 88 6.07 9.60 -12.62
N PHE A 89 5.55 9.86 -13.82
CA PHE A 89 6.24 9.59 -15.07
C PHE A 89 5.73 10.52 -16.17
N ASP A 90 6.58 10.76 -17.17
CA ASP A 90 6.19 11.42 -18.40
C ASP A 90 5.74 10.39 -19.45
N PRO A 91 4.59 10.58 -20.12
CA PRO A 91 4.12 9.68 -21.16
C PRO A 91 5.03 9.72 -22.41
N PRO A 92 5.06 8.65 -23.24
CA PRO A 92 4.20 7.46 -23.18
C PRO A 92 4.71 6.39 -22.20
N ARG A 93 3.78 5.76 -21.46
CA ARG A 93 4.06 4.59 -20.61
C ARG A 93 2.89 3.61 -20.67
N ARG A 94 3.18 2.32 -20.90
CA ARG A 94 2.17 1.25 -20.88
C ARG A 94 2.71 0.04 -20.13
N VAL A 95 1.98 -0.35 -19.08
CA VAL A 95 2.21 -1.58 -18.32
C VAL A 95 0.90 -2.35 -18.29
N LEU A 96 0.97 -3.66 -18.51
CA LEU A 96 -0.18 -4.57 -18.44
C LEU A 96 -0.08 -5.41 -17.17
N ALA A 97 -1.21 -5.94 -16.71
CA ALA A 97 -1.28 -6.74 -15.49
C ALA A 97 -2.21 -7.94 -15.67
N SER A 98 -1.98 -8.98 -14.87
CA SER A 98 -2.86 -10.13 -14.70
C SER A 98 -2.96 -10.46 -13.22
N LEU A 99 -4.11 -10.98 -12.78
CA LEU A 99 -4.38 -11.31 -11.38
C LEU A 99 -4.57 -12.82 -11.23
N CYS A 100 -3.95 -13.38 -10.19
CA CYS A 100 -4.11 -14.78 -9.81
C CYS A 100 -5.19 -14.92 -8.73
N LYS A 101 -5.82 -16.10 -8.68
CA LYS A 101 -6.79 -16.48 -7.66
C LYS A 101 -6.15 -16.65 -6.28
#